data_AF-A0AA40BF84-F1
#
_entry.id   AF-A0AA40BF84-F1
#
_cell.length_a   1.000
_cell.length_b   1.000
_cell.length_c   1.000
_cell.angle_alpha   90.00
_cell.angle_beta   90.00
_cell.angle_gamma   90.00
#
_symmetry.space_group_name_H-M   'P 1'
#
loop_
_entity.id
_entity.type
_entity.pdbx_description
1 polymer ?
#
loop_
_entity_poly.entity_id
_entity_poly.type
_entity_poly.pdbx_seq_one_letter_code
_entity_poly.pdbx_strand_id
1 'polypeptide(L)' 'MPKKERPSYVNAVTCPANKPAQSDVSVVPGARGRYDDFVALHLLKTPFAPFVHGKGRFLGFHRAAVLGLDAVLQGP' A
#
# COMPACT_ATOMS: atom_id res chain seq x y z
N MET A 1 -3.23 7.86 19.27
CA MET A 1 -1.87 7.32 19.38
C MET A 1 -1.04 8.19 20.34
N PRO A 2 -0.67 7.68 21.52
CA PRO A 2 0.25 8.34 22.45
C PRO A 2 1.53 8.80 21.76
N LYS A 3 2.11 9.93 22.20
CA LYS A 3 3.35 10.49 21.62
C LYS A 3 4.48 9.45 21.57
N LYS A 4 4.55 8.58 22.58
CA LYS A 4 5.52 7.49 22.68
C LYS A 4 5.39 6.41 21.60
N GLU A 5 4.19 6.22 21.03
CA GLU A 5 3.96 5.15 20.05
C GLU A 5 4.17 5.64 18.61
N ARG A 6 4.05 6.95 18.34
CA ARG A 6 4.22 7.54 16.99
C ARG A 6 5.50 7.11 16.27
N PRO A 7 6.69 7.08 16.92
CA PRO A 7 7.91 6.61 16.28
C PRO A 7 7.82 5.15 15.83
N SER A 8 7.15 4.29 16.61
CA SER A 8 6.95 2.88 16.27
C SER A 8 6.14 2.73 14.97
N TYR A 9 5.07 3.51 14.81
CA TYR A 9 4.30 3.50 13.56
C TYR A 9 5.08 4.03 12.37
N VAL A 10 5.86 5.11 12.53
CA VAL A 10 6.72 5.62 11.44
C VAL A 10 7.74 4.56 11.03
N ASN A 11 8.34 3.85 11.98
CA ASN A 11 9.25 2.74 11.71
C ASN A 11 8.54 1.59 10.98
N ALA A 12 7.33 1.25 11.40
CA ALA A 12 6.52 0.22 10.74
C ALA A 12 6.21 0.57 9.28
N VAL A 13 5.92 1.84 8.96
CA VAL A 13 5.65 2.31 7.59
C VAL A 13 6.92 2.42 6.75
N THR A 14 8.02 2.88 7.32
CA THR A 14 9.30 3.05 6.59
C THR A 14 10.03 1.73 6.35
N CYS A 15 9.84 0.73 7.20
CA CYS A 15 10.46 -0.59 7.04
C CYS A 15 10.12 -1.27 5.69
N PRO A 16 8.84 -1.37 5.25
CA PRO A 16 8.48 -1.87 3.93
C PRO A 16 9.07 -1.09 2.77
N ALA A 17 9.25 0.24 2.88
CA ALA A 17 9.86 1.04 1.83
C ALA A 17 11.35 0.70 1.60
N ASN A 18 12.05 0.23 2.65
CA ASN A 18 13.44 -0.23 2.56
C ASN A 18 13.58 -1.70 2.15
N LYS A 19 12.49 -2.45 2.06
CA LYS A 19 12.49 -3.85 1.60
C LYS A 19 12.26 -3.88 0.09
N PRO A 20 12.91 -4.79 -0.67
CA PRO A 20 12.72 -4.88 -2.12
C PRO A 20 11.25 -5.04 -2.49
N ALA A 21 10.81 -4.31 -3.53
CA ALA A 21 9.50 -4.48 -4.16
C ALA A 21 9.29 -5.93 -4.64
N GLN A 22 8.03 -6.36 -4.65
CA GLN A 22 7.60 -7.69 -5.10
C GLN A 22 6.88 -7.66 -6.44
N SER A 23 6.43 -6.48 -6.90
CA SER A 23 5.85 -6.33 -8.23
C SER A 23 6.82 -6.69 -9.33
N ASP A 24 6.30 -7.26 -10.42
CA ASP A 24 7.08 -7.53 -11.62
C ASP A 24 7.58 -6.20 -12.21
N VAL A 25 8.90 -6.09 -12.38
CA VAL A 25 9.59 -4.90 -12.91
C VAL A 25 9.11 -4.54 -14.32
N SER A 26 8.66 -5.52 -15.11
CA SER A 26 8.09 -5.25 -16.44
C SER A 26 6.72 -4.55 -16.37
N VAL A 27 5.99 -4.73 -15.28
CA VAL A 27 4.65 -4.16 -15.06
C VAL A 27 4.72 -2.86 -14.26
N VAL A 28 5.57 -2.80 -13.23
CA VAL A 28 5.74 -1.65 -12.34
C VAL A 28 7.23 -1.26 -12.27
N PRO A 29 7.82 -0.74 -13.36
CA PRO A 29 9.26 -0.47 -13.43
C PRO A 29 9.74 0.60 -12.45
N GLY A 30 8.82 1.39 -11.89
CA GLY A 30 9.09 2.42 -10.88
C GLY A 30 9.14 1.93 -9.44
N ALA A 31 8.67 0.71 -9.15
CA ALA A 31 8.67 0.20 -7.78
C ALA A 31 10.11 -0.06 -7.28
N ARG A 32 10.40 0.34 -6.06
CA ARG A 32 11.70 0.15 -5.39
C ARG A 32 11.52 -0.55 -4.06
N GLY A 33 10.54 -0.11 -3.28
CA GLY A 33 10.17 -0.67 -1.99
C GLY A 33 8.87 -1.47 -2.02
N ARG A 34 8.63 -2.32 -1.02
CA ARG A 34 7.32 -2.98 -0.85
C ARG A 34 6.17 -2.00 -0.63
N TYR A 35 6.47 -0.82 -0.08
CA TYR A 35 5.46 0.23 0.02
C TYR A 35 4.99 0.71 -1.37
N ASP A 36 5.91 0.75 -2.35
CA ASP A 36 5.57 1.13 -3.73
C ASP A 36 4.64 0.12 -4.39
N ASP A 37 4.65 -1.16 -3.99
CA ASP A 37 3.71 -2.16 -4.49
C ASP A 37 2.25 -1.83 -4.13
N PHE A 38 2.02 -1.29 -2.93
CA PHE A 38 0.68 -0.83 -2.52
C PHE A 38 0.25 0.43 -3.26
N VAL A 39 1.18 1.36 -3.46
CA VAL A 39 0.95 2.56 -4.27
C VAL A 39 0.63 2.17 -5.70
N ALA A 40 1.39 1.24 -6.28
CA ALA A 40 1.19 0.72 -7.62
C ALA A 40 -0.14 -0.01 -7.76
N LEU A 41 -0.55 -0.82 -6.77
CA LEU A 41 -1.88 -1.46 -6.76
C LEU A 41 -2.98 -0.39 -6.84
N HIS A 42 -2.90 0.66 -6.03
CA HIS A 42 -3.88 1.75 -6.08
C HIS A 42 -3.84 2.49 -7.43
N LEU A 43 -2.65 2.80 -7.95
CA LEU A 43 -2.46 3.42 -9.25
C LEU A 43 -3.03 2.57 -10.38
N LEU A 44 -2.79 1.26 -10.44
CA LEU A 44 -3.29 0.39 -11.50
C LEU A 44 -4.81 0.20 -11.46
N LYS A 45 -5.44 0.34 -10.29
CA LYS A 45 -6.89 0.22 -10.11
C LYS A 45 -7.64 1.56 -10.22
N THR A 46 -6.93 2.67 -10.44
CA THR A 46 -7.56 4.00 -10.60
C THR A 46 -7.97 4.33 -12.06
N PRO A 47 -7.11 4.20 -13.09
CA PRO A 47 -7.33 4.77 -14.43
C PRO A 47 -8.20 3.92 -15.34
N PHE A 48 -8.27 2.59 -15.15
CA PHE A 48 -9.19 1.76 -15.92
C PHE A 48 -10.57 1.75 -15.27
N ALA A 49 -11.47 2.58 -15.82
CA ALA A 49 -12.89 2.70 -15.53
C ALA A 49 -13.23 2.90 -14.03
N PRO A 50 -13.23 4.13 -13.49
CA PRO A 50 -13.21 4.51 -12.06
C PRO A 50 -13.40 3.34 -11.08
N PHE A 51 -12.45 2.41 -10.99
CA PHE A 51 -12.79 1.09 -10.44
C PHE A 51 -13.01 1.18 -8.94
N VAL A 52 -12.22 2.05 -8.31
CA VAL A 52 -12.19 2.27 -6.86
C VAL A 52 -12.71 3.65 -6.47
N HIS A 53 -12.72 4.66 -7.34
CA HIS A 53 -13.26 5.99 -7.06
C HIS A 53 -14.52 6.28 -7.88
N GLY A 54 -15.53 6.95 -7.32
CA GLY A 54 -16.76 7.30 -8.06
C GLY A 54 -17.68 6.13 -8.39
N LYS A 55 -17.52 4.97 -7.74
CA LYS A 55 -18.37 3.76 -7.87
C LYS A 55 -18.59 3.10 -6.51
N GLY A 56 -19.56 2.18 -6.41
CA GLY A 56 -19.91 1.46 -5.17
C GLY A 56 -18.82 0.56 -4.56
N ARG A 57 -17.71 0.32 -5.29
CA ARG A 57 -16.55 -0.44 -4.78
C ARG A 57 -15.61 0.38 -3.92
N PHE A 58 -15.78 1.70 -3.83
CA PHE A 58 -14.88 2.59 -3.09
C PHE A 58 -14.61 2.10 -1.67
N LEU A 59 -15.65 1.93 -0.86
CA LEU A 59 -15.49 1.54 0.54
C LEU A 59 -14.91 0.12 0.69
N GLY A 60 -15.37 -0.82 -0.13
CA GLY A 60 -14.91 -2.22 -0.07
C GLY A 60 -13.43 -2.35 -0.45
N PHE A 61 -13.02 -1.71 -1.54
CA PHE A 61 -11.62 -1.72 -1.98
C PHE A 61 -10.70 -1.06 -0.95
N HIS A 62 -11.03 0.13 -0.46
CA HIS A 62 -10.18 0.83 0.50
C HIS A 62 -10.09 0.09 1.84
N ARG A 63 -11.19 -0.54 2.29
CA ARG A 63 -11.14 -1.42 3.48
C ARG A 63 -10.15 -2.56 3.27
N ALA A 64 -10.24 -3.28 2.14
CA ALA A 64 -9.32 -4.36 1.83
C ALA A 64 -7.87 -3.87 1.68
N ALA A 65 -7.66 -2.71 1.04
CA ALA A 65 -6.34 -2.13 0.84
C ALA A 65 -5.67 -1.76 2.18
N VAL A 66 -6.41 -1.14 3.11
CA VAL A 66 -5.89 -0.81 4.44
C VAL A 66 -5.60 -2.07 5.26
N LEU A 67 -6.46 -3.09 5.18
CA LEU A 67 -6.21 -4.38 5.86
C LEU A 67 -4.95 -5.08 5.33
N GLY A 68 -4.74 -5.08 4.00
CA GLY A 68 -3.54 -5.64 3.40
C GLY A 68 -2.28 -4.87 3.78
N LEU A 69 -2.35 -3.53 3.82
CA LEU A 69 -1.23 -2.69 4.27
C LEU A 69 -0.89 -2.98 5.74
N ASP A 70 -1.90 -3.03 6.61
CA ASP A 70 -1.72 -3.32 8.04
C ASP A 70 -0.99 -4.66 8.26
N ALA A 71 -1.36 -5.71 7.53
CA ALA A 71 -0.66 -6.98 7.56
C ALA A 71 0.83 -6.85 7.21
N VAL A 72 1.19 -5.97 6.25
CA VAL A 72 2.60 -5.72 5.90
C VAL A 72 3.32 -4.87 6.94
N LEU A 73 2.62 -3.92 7.58
CA LEU A 73 3.18 -3.12 8.68
C LEU A 73 3.46 -3.95 9.94
N GLN A 74 2.64 -4.96 10.19
CA GLN A 74 2.84 -5.94 11.27
C GLN A 74 4.00 -6.91 10.97
N GLY A 75 4.44 -6.96 9.71
CA GLY A 75 5.55 -7.79 9.22
C GLY A 75 5.12 -9.22 8.87
N PRO A 76 5.97 -9.99 8.15
CA PRO A 76 6.05 -11.43 8.41
C PRO A 76 6.68 -11.72 9.78
#